data_AF-A0A7Y3G9Y4-F1
#
_entry.id   AF-A0A7Y3G9Y4-F1
#
_cell.length_a   1.000
_cell.length_b   1.000
_cell.length_c   1.000
_cell.angle_alpha   90.00
_cell.angle_beta   90.00
_cell.angle_gamma   90.00
#
_symmetry.space_group_name_H-M   'P 1'
#
loop_
_entity.id
_entity.type
_entity.pdbx_description
1 polymer ?
#
loop_
_entity_poly.entity_id
_entity_poly.type
_entity_poly.pdbx_seq_one_letter_code
_entity_poly.pdbx_strand_id
1 'polypeptide(L)' 'MSWRVGIDIGGTFTDFALQKDDALVFEKTLSTPDDRSEAVLHGLSRLAEREGL' A
#
# COMPACT_ATOMS: atom_id res chain seq x y z
N MET A 1 -5.70 -18.51 -1.79
CA MET A 1 -4.97 -17.28 -1.42
C MET A 1 -5.33 -16.19 -2.40
N SER A 2 -6.26 -15.31 -2.03
CA SER A 2 -6.60 -14.12 -2.81
C SER A 2 -6.14 -12.90 -2.03
N TRP A 3 -5.46 -11.99 -2.71
CA TRP A 3 -5.00 -10.73 -2.15
C TRP A 3 -5.81 -9.63 -2.81
N ARG A 4 -6.32 -8.69 -2.01
CA ARG A 4 -6.95 -7.48 -2.53
C ARG A 4 -6.32 -6.29 -1.83
N VAL A 5 -5.86 -5.34 -2.60
CA VAL A 5 -5.30 -4.09 -2.07
C VAL A 5 -6.19 -2.94 -2.54
N GLY A 6 -6.72 -2.20 -1.58
CA GLY A 6 -7.25 -0.85 -1.80
C GLY A 6 -6.14 0.17 -1.60
N ILE A 7 -6.08 1.17 -2.48
CA ILE A 7 -5.10 2.27 -2.42
C ILE A 7 -5.86 3.59 -2.53
N ASP A 8 -5.62 4.49 -1.58
CA ASP A 8 -6.13 5.86 -1.62
C ASP A 8 -4.95 6.83 -1.70
N ILE A 9 -4.87 7.60 -2.79
CA ILE A 9 -3.74 8.47 -3.07
C ILE A 9 -4.09 9.91 -2.68
N GLY A 10 -3.74 10.30 -1.46
CA GLY A 10 -3.91 11.65 -0.94
C GLY A 10 -2.81 12.63 -1.37
N GLY A 11 -2.86 13.85 -0.84
CA GLY A 11 -1.85 14.89 -1.08
C GLY A 11 -0.59 14.75 -0.23
N THR A 12 -0.75 14.38 1.04
CA THR A 12 0.37 14.18 1.98
C THR A 12 0.75 12.71 2.12
N PHE A 13 -0.25 11.82 2.09
CA PHE A 13 -0.05 10.40 2.30
C PHE A 13 -0.77 9.58 1.23
N THR A 14 -0.21 8.41 0.93
CA THR A 14 -0.86 7.34 0.20
C THR A 14 -1.16 6.22 1.19
N ASP A 15 -2.43 5.85 1.29
CA ASP A 15 -2.95 4.88 2.25
C ASP A 15 -3.25 3.55 1.55
N PHE A 16 -2.92 2.44 2.21
CA PHE A 16 -3.12 1.10 1.69
C PHE A 16 -3.92 0.25 2.68
N ALA A 17 -4.87 -0.52 2.16
CA ALA A 17 -5.60 -1.55 2.88
C ALA A 17 -5.45 -2.88 2.12
N LEU A 18 -4.63 -3.78 2.65
CA LEU A 18 -4.47 -5.13 2.15
C LEU A 18 -5.44 -6.06 2.88
N GLN A 19 -6.34 -6.68 2.12
CA GLN A 19 -7.15 -7.81 2.57
C GLN A 19 -6.51 -9.12 2.08
N LYS A 20 -6.27 -10.03 3.02
CA LYS A 20 -5.78 -11.40 2.79
C LYS A 20 -6.59 -12.35 3.66
N ASP A 21 -7.39 -13.20 3.02
CA ASP A 21 -8.35 -14.08 3.70
C ASP A 21 -9.22 -13.27 4.68
N ASP A 22 -9.16 -13.54 5.99
CA ASP A 22 -9.88 -12.82 7.05
C ASP A 22 -9.06 -11.69 7.73
N ALA A 23 -7.83 -11.45 7.26
CA ALA A 23 -6.94 -10.42 7.79
C ALA A 23 -6.98 -9.12 6.96
N LEU A 24 -6.89 -7.99 7.67
CA LEU A 24 -6.71 -6.66 7.10
C LEU A 24 -5.43 -6.03 7.64
N VAL A 25 -4.55 -5.60 6.73
CA VAL A 25 -3.28 -4.95 7.03
C VAL A 25 -3.26 -3.57 6.41
N PHE A 26 -2.76 -2.59 7.17
CA PHE A 26 -2.65 -1.21 6.71
C PHE A 26 -1.19 -0.80 6.54
N GLU A 27 -0.93 -0.02 5.51
CA GLU A 27 0.35 0.68 5.31
C GLU A 27 0.05 2.12 4.89
N LYS A 28 0.96 3.02 5.23
CA LYS A 28 0.86 4.44 4.93
C LYS A 28 2.23 4.95 4.53
N THR A 29 2.31 5.56 3.36
CA THR A 29 3.54 6.18 2.87
C THR A 29 3.31 7.67 2.65
N LEU A 30 4.38 8.47 2.73
CA LEU A 30 4.31 9.86 2.25
C LEU A 30 4.04 9.83 0.75
N SER A 31 3.10 10.66 0.29
CA SER A 31 2.87 10.85 -1.14
C SER A 31 4.07 11.54 -1.79
N THR A 32 4.31 11.20 -3.04
CA THR A 32 5.30 11.81 -3.93
C THR A 32 4.54 12.66 -4.96
N PRO A 33 4.36 13.98 -4.74
CA PRO A 33 3.48 14.80 -5.57
C PRO A 33 3.93 14.89 -7.04
N ASP A 34 5.25 14.88 -7.25
CA ASP A 34 5.86 14.97 -8.58
C ASP A 34 5.63 13.69 -9.40
N ASP A 35 5.63 12.53 -8.74
CA ASP A 35 5.22 11.25 -9.32
C ASP A 35 4.59 10.33 -8.27
N ARG A 36 3.26 10.26 -8.28
CA ARG A 36 2.48 9.47 -7.30
C ARG A 36 2.72 7.96 -7.42
N SER A 37 3.22 7.48 -8.55
CA SER A 37 3.49 6.06 -8.74
C SER A 37 4.61 5.57 -7.83
N GLU A 38 5.58 6.43 -7.48
CA GLU A 38 6.67 6.09 -6.57
C GLU A 38 6.16 5.74 -5.17
N ALA A 39 5.28 6.57 -4.59
CA ALA A 39 4.65 6.28 -3.30
C ALA A 39 3.83 4.99 -3.31
N VAL A 40 3.15 4.70 -4.44
CA VAL A 40 2.40 3.45 -4.65
C VAL A 40 3.33 2.24 -4.66
N LEU A 41 4.38 2.27 -5.49
CA LEU A 41 5.34 1.17 -5.62
C LEU A 41 6.06 0.90 -4.29
N HIS A 42 6.52 1.95 -3.62
CA HIS A 42 7.17 1.82 -2.32
C HIS A 42 6.24 1.22 -1.25
N GLY A 43 4.97 1.65 -1.21
CA GLY A 43 4.00 1.07 -0.28
C GLY A 43 3.67 -0.39 -0.58
N LEU A 44 3.54 -0.76 -1.86
CA LEU A 44 3.34 -2.16 -2.28
C LEU A 44 4.55 -3.04 -1.93
N SER A 45 5.77 -2.57 -2.14
CA SER A 45 6.99 -3.28 -1.75
C SER A 45 7.03 -3.54 -0.24
N ARG A 46 6.71 -2.54 0.58
CA ARG A 46 6.65 -2.69 2.04
C ARG A 46 5.57 -3.67 2.49
N LEU A 47 4.41 -3.66 1.84
CA LEU A 47 3.36 -4.65 2.11
C LEU A 47 3.81 -6.06 1.75
N ALA A 48 4.47 -6.25 0.61
CA ALA A 48 5.02 -7.54 0.20
C ALA A 48 6.06 -8.07 1.22
N GLU A 49 6.99 -7.23 1.64
CA GLU A 49 8.01 -7.58 2.65
C GLU A 49 7.38 -8.00 3.99
N ARG A 50 6.38 -7.26 4.49
CA ARG A 50 5.66 -7.59 5.73
C ARG A 50 4.95 -8.94 5.66
N GLU A 51 4.56 -9.32 4.46
CA GLU A 51 3.79 -10.51 4.17
C GLU A 51 4.65 -11.70 3.76
N GLY A 52 5.97 -11.50 3.68
CA GLY A 52 6.95 -12.51 3.32
C GLY A 52 6.88 -12.94 1.85
N LEU A 53 6.48 -12.02 0.96
CA LEU A 53 6.43 -12.22 -0.50
C LEU A 53 7.72 -11.79 -1.20
#